data_AF-A0A662ZFW9-F1
#
_entry.id   AF-A0A662ZFW9-F1
#
_cell.length_a   1.000
_cell.length_b   1.000
_cell.length_c   1.000
_cell.angle_alpha   90.00
_cell.angle_beta   90.00
_cell.angle_gamma   90.00
#
_symmetry.space_group_name_H-M   'P 1'
#
loop_
_entity.id
_entity.type
_entity.pdbx_description
1 polymer ?
#
loop_
_entity_poly.entity_id
_entity_poly.type
_entity_poly.pdbx_seq_one_letter_code
_entity_poly.pdbx_strand_id
1 'polypeptide(L)'
;MHLNSSRNIYIRHLSIGEHLTCLEFPHHQLRCPSCGATKSQNIPFKAQGHMITEPLHTYTRDLLAKGTYTNKQVAEITGLGENVVKDIDKKRLQELYTTDGASRKKYIRNQRSHKIND
;
A
#
# COMPACT_ATOMS: atom_id res chain seq x y z
N MET A 1 -8.32 13.07 -28.19
CA MET A 1 -7.84 11.83 -27.54
C MET A 1 -8.79 10.71 -27.96
N HIS A 2 -8.30 9.57 -28.45
CA HIS A 2 -9.12 8.39 -28.76
C HIS A 2 -8.68 7.18 -27.92
N LEU A 3 -9.55 6.17 -27.78
CA LEU A 3 -9.22 4.93 -27.10
C LEU A 3 -8.14 4.16 -27.88
N ASN A 4 -6.99 3.93 -27.24
CA ASN A 4 -5.85 3.21 -27.81
C ASN A 4 -5.80 1.75 -27.34
N SER A 5 -6.12 1.51 -26.07
CA SER A 5 -6.12 0.18 -25.47
C SER A 5 -7.14 0.09 -24.35
N SER A 6 -7.76 -1.07 -24.19
CA SER A 6 -8.60 -1.42 -23.05
C SER A 6 -8.16 -2.80 -22.56
N ARG A 7 -7.55 -2.84 -21.37
CA ARG A 7 -7.13 -4.10 -20.73
C ARG A 7 -7.71 -4.15 -19.34
N ASN A 8 -8.18 -5.31 -18.92
CA ASN A 8 -8.56 -5.49 -17.52
C ASN A 8 -7.31 -5.39 -16.64
N ILE A 9 -7.47 -4.71 -15.50
CA ILE A 9 -6.46 -4.66 -14.46
C ILE A 9 -7.05 -5.19 -13.16
N TYR A 10 -6.16 -5.69 -12.30
CA TYR A 10 -6.50 -6.21 -10.99
C TYR A 10 -5.88 -5.33 -9.92
N ILE A 11 -6.69 -4.86 -8.98
CA ILE A 11 -6.24 -4.11 -7.80
C ILE A 11 -6.65 -4.88 -6.56
N ARG A 12 -5.68 -5.18 -5.68
CA ARG A 12 -5.98 -5.88 -4.42
C ARG A 12 -6.81 -5.01 -3.48
N HIS A 13 -7.79 -5.62 -2.84
CA HIS A 13 -8.71 -4.96 -1.93
C HIS A 13 -8.76 -5.69 -0.58
N LEU A 14 -9.56 -5.16 0.36
CA LEU A 14 -9.71 -5.71 1.71
C LEU A 14 -10.16 -7.16 1.67
N SER A 15 -9.61 -7.98 2.56
CA SER A 15 -10.06 -9.37 2.73
C SER A 15 -11.52 -9.41 3.20
N ILE A 16 -12.28 -10.39 2.71
CA ILE A 16 -13.62 -10.69 3.19
C ILE A 16 -13.54 -12.03 3.91
N GLY A 17 -13.61 -12.00 5.24
CA GLY A 17 -13.25 -13.15 6.07
C GLY A 17 -11.78 -13.54 5.85
N GLU A 18 -11.54 -14.81 5.57
CA GLU A 18 -10.20 -15.35 5.24
C GLU A 18 -9.81 -15.17 3.77
N HIS A 19 -10.73 -14.68 2.92
CA HIS A 19 -10.50 -14.61 1.49
C HIS A 19 -9.87 -13.28 1.08
N LEU A 20 -8.75 -13.36 0.36
CA LEU A 20 -8.16 -12.22 -0.31
C LEU A 20 -9.04 -11.80 -1.48
N THR A 21 -9.30 -10.50 -1.61
CA THR A 21 -10.15 -9.97 -2.69
C THR A 21 -9.40 -9.04 -3.62
N CYS A 22 -9.93 -8.92 -4.84
CA CYS A 22 -9.44 -7.97 -5.83
C CYS A 22 -10.60 -7.37 -6.62
N LEU A 23 -10.38 -6.17 -7.13
CA LEU A 23 -11.27 -5.52 -8.08
C LEU A 23 -10.70 -5.70 -9.48
N GLU A 24 -11.53 -6.22 -10.38
CA GLU A 24 -11.24 -6.32 -11.81
C GLU A 24 -12.11 -5.33 -12.57
N PHE A 25 -11.49 -4.52 -13.43
CA PHE A 25 -12.20 -3.58 -14.29
C PHE A 25 -11.36 -3.19 -15.51
N PRO A 26 -12.01 -2.75 -16.60
CA PRO A 26 -11.29 -2.28 -17.79
C PRO A 26 -10.52 -1.00 -17.49
N HIS A 27 -9.24 -0.98 -17.87
CA HIS A 27 -8.37 0.19 -17.81
C HIS A 27 -8.10 0.71 -19.21
N HIS A 28 -8.55 1.94 -19.45
CA HIS A 28 -8.43 2.57 -20.75
C HIS A 28 -7.16 3.42 -20.85
N GLN A 29 -6.45 3.27 -21.97
CA GLN A 29 -5.40 4.19 -22.37
C GLN A 29 -5.90 5.03 -23.54
N LEU A 30 -5.82 6.35 -23.41
CA LEU A 30 -6.12 7.31 -24.47
C LEU A 30 -4.84 7.70 -25.20
N ARG A 31 -4.93 7.92 -26.51
CA ARG A 31 -3.84 8.44 -27.34
C ARG A 31 -4.25 9.69 -28.08
N CYS A 32 -3.35 10.66 -28.16
CA CYS A 32 -3.51 11.86 -28.97
C CYS A 32 -3.16 11.53 -30.43
N PRO A 33 -4.08 11.72 -31.39
CA PRO A 33 -3.79 11.46 -32.80
C PRO A 33 -2.77 12.45 -33.39
N SER A 34 -2.67 13.67 -32.87
CA SER A 34 -1.82 14.72 -33.43
C SER A 34 -0.35 14.64 -32.96
N CYS A 35 -0.10 14.28 -31.70
CA CYS A 35 1.26 14.24 -31.14
C CYS A 35 1.69 12.87 -30.61
N GLY A 36 0.80 11.86 -30.65
CA GLY A 36 1.09 10.50 -30.18
C GLY A 36 1.11 10.31 -28.66
N ALA A 37 1.00 11.38 -27.86
CA ALA A 37 1.01 11.30 -26.39
C ALA A 37 -0.09 10.37 -25.86
N THR A 38 0.23 9.57 -24.85
CA THR A 38 -0.70 8.63 -24.22
C THR A 38 -1.06 9.06 -22.80
N LYS A 39 -2.32 8.88 -22.41
CA LYS A 39 -2.80 9.10 -21.04
C LYS A 39 -3.62 7.92 -20.57
N SER A 40 -3.19 7.28 -19.49
CA SER A 40 -3.96 6.23 -18.83
C SER A 40 -5.10 6.82 -18.00
N GLN A 41 -6.21 6.08 -17.91
CA GLN A 41 -7.33 6.40 -17.05
C GLN A 41 -6.87 6.52 -15.59
N ASN A 42 -7.34 7.57 -14.91
CA ASN A 42 -7.14 7.74 -13.49
C ASN A 42 -8.02 6.76 -12.70
N ILE A 43 -7.46 6.15 -11.67
CA ILE A 43 -8.18 5.20 -10.81
C ILE A 43 -8.27 5.86 -9.43
N PRO A 44 -9.37 6.56 -9.10
CA PRO A 44 -9.43 7.44 -7.94
C PRO A 44 -9.33 6.71 -6.60
N PHE A 45 -9.63 5.41 -6.57
CA PHE A 45 -9.58 4.57 -5.37
C PHE A 45 -8.28 3.75 -5.26
N LYS A 46 -7.29 3.96 -6.14
CA LYS A 46 -5.99 3.26 -6.10
C LYS A 46 -5.00 4.06 -5.25
N ALA A 47 -4.31 3.38 -4.35
CA ALA A 47 -3.25 3.99 -3.56
C ALA A 47 -2.06 4.39 -4.43
N GLN A 48 -1.48 5.57 -4.16
CA GLN A 48 -0.34 6.07 -4.92
C GLN A 48 0.86 5.11 -4.80
N GLY A 49 1.45 4.74 -5.93
CA GLY A 49 2.66 3.89 -5.97
C GLY A 49 2.41 2.40 -5.77
N HIS A 50 1.17 1.96 -5.51
CA HIS A 50 0.86 0.56 -5.23
C HIS A 50 -0.34 0.06 -6.06
N MET A 51 -0.36 -1.22 -6.42
CA MET A 51 -1.53 -1.87 -7.06
C MET A 51 -2.53 -2.41 -6.02
N ILE A 52 -2.86 -1.54 -5.06
CA ILE A 52 -3.82 -1.79 -3.99
C ILE A 52 -4.83 -0.64 -3.93
N THR A 53 -6.01 -0.92 -3.42
CA THR A 53 -7.00 0.13 -3.16
C THR A 53 -6.58 0.99 -1.96
N GLU A 54 -7.02 2.26 -1.92
CA GLU A 54 -6.78 3.15 -0.77
C GLU A 54 -7.32 2.57 0.56
N PRO A 55 -8.50 1.92 0.63
CA PRO A 55 -8.93 1.23 1.85
C PRO A 55 -7.97 0.15 2.35
N LEU A 56 -7.39 -0.67 1.46
CA LEU A 56 -6.40 -1.68 1.84
C LEU A 56 -5.09 -1.02 2.32
N HIS A 57 -4.68 0.07 1.69
CA HIS A 57 -3.53 0.85 2.11
C HIS A 57 -3.72 1.42 3.52
N THR A 58 -4.85 2.08 3.79
CA THR A 58 -5.20 2.63 5.11
C THR A 58 -5.26 1.53 6.16
N TYR A 59 -5.95 0.41 5.88
CA TYR A 59 -6.01 -0.72 6.81
C TYR A 59 -4.63 -1.28 7.15
N THR A 60 -3.74 -1.40 6.16
CA THR A 60 -2.35 -1.82 6.37
C THR A 60 -1.60 -0.84 7.28
N ARG A 61 -1.75 0.47 7.05
CA ARG A 61 -1.14 1.51 7.89
C ARG A 61 -1.64 1.46 9.33
N ASP A 62 -2.93 1.23 9.53
CA ASP A 62 -3.55 1.13 10.86
C ASP A 62 -3.02 -0.10 11.62
N LEU A 63 -2.89 -1.24 10.95
CA LEU A 63 -2.28 -2.44 11.54
C LEU A 63 -0.81 -2.20 11.98
N LEU A 64 -0.04 -1.51 11.15
CA LEU A 64 1.36 -1.15 11.47
C LEU A 64 1.44 -0.14 12.62
N ALA A 65 0.53 0.85 12.64
CA ALA A 65 0.47 1.86 13.69
C ALA A 65 0.12 1.27 15.07
N LYS A 66 -0.68 0.19 15.12
CA LYS A 66 -0.99 -0.53 16.38
C LYS A 66 0.26 -1.09 17.06
N GLY A 67 1.31 -1.42 16.30
CA GLY A 67 2.57 -1.97 16.83
C GLY A 67 2.47 -3.36 17.45
N THR A 68 1.30 -4.00 17.39
CA THR A 68 1.04 -5.36 17.91
C THR A 68 1.54 -6.45 16.96
N TYR A 69 1.56 -6.16 15.65
CA TYR A 69 1.91 -7.11 14.60
C TYR A 69 3.26 -6.79 14.00
N THR A 70 4.05 -7.82 13.69
CA THR A 70 5.24 -7.69 12.87
C THR A 70 4.87 -7.43 11.41
N ASN A 71 5.80 -6.86 10.61
CA ASN A 71 5.55 -6.64 9.18
C ASN A 71 5.19 -7.93 8.43
N LYS A 72 5.71 -9.08 8.87
CA LYS A 72 5.36 -10.40 8.32
C LYS A 72 3.90 -10.77 8.63
N GLN A 73 3.45 -10.58 9.87
CA GLN A 73 2.06 -10.82 10.25
C GLN A 73 1.10 -9.87 9.55
N VAL A 74 1.48 -8.60 9.37
CA VAL A 74 0.67 -7.64 8.59
C VAL A 74 0.58 -8.07 7.13
N ALA A 75 1.68 -8.54 6.53
CA ALA A 75 1.68 -9.08 5.17
C ALA A 75 0.73 -10.27 5.02
N GLU A 76 0.71 -11.17 5.99
CA GLU A 76 -0.20 -12.31 6.04
C GLU A 76 -1.67 -11.87 6.18
N ILE A 77 -1.99 -11.01 7.15
CA ILE A 77 -3.36 -10.50 7.40
C ILE A 77 -3.93 -9.78 6.16
N THR A 78 -3.08 -9.00 5.48
CA THR A 78 -3.51 -8.14 4.35
C THR A 78 -3.37 -8.82 2.98
N GLY A 79 -2.70 -9.99 2.92
CA GLY A 79 -2.34 -10.65 1.66
C GLY A 79 -1.38 -9.85 0.77
N LEU A 80 -0.64 -8.91 1.36
CA LEU A 80 0.36 -8.10 0.67
C LEU A 80 1.74 -8.75 0.74
N GLY A 81 2.59 -8.49 -0.25
CA GLY A 81 3.98 -8.89 -0.18
C GLY A 81 4.71 -8.13 0.94
N GLU A 82 5.62 -8.80 1.65
CA GLU A 82 6.36 -8.18 2.76
C GLU A 82 7.08 -6.89 2.37
N ASN A 83 7.60 -6.81 1.14
CA ASN A 83 8.28 -5.60 0.65
C ASN A 83 7.30 -4.42 0.49
N VAL A 84 6.07 -4.68 0.07
CA VAL A 84 5.02 -3.64 -0.01
C VAL A 84 4.68 -3.15 1.39
N VAL A 85 4.54 -4.06 2.36
CA VAL A 85 4.29 -3.69 3.76
C VAL A 85 5.46 -2.89 4.34
N LYS A 86 6.70 -3.28 4.06
CA LYS A 86 7.91 -2.54 4.48
C LYS A 86 7.95 -1.14 3.87
N ASP A 87 7.58 -0.97 2.61
CA ASP A 87 7.55 0.33 1.94
C ASP A 87 6.48 1.24 2.52
N ILE A 88 5.28 0.70 2.79
CA ILE A 88 4.18 1.41 3.46
C ILE A 88 4.62 1.85 4.87
N ASP A 89 5.21 0.93 5.64
CA ASP A 89 5.67 1.22 6.99
C ASP A 89 6.79 2.26 7.01
N LYS A 90 7.75 2.16 6.08
CA LYS A 90 8.81 3.15 5.91
C LYS A 90 8.23 4.55 5.63
N LYS A 91 7.29 4.67 4.71
CA LYS A 91 6.64 5.95 4.40
C LYS A 91 5.87 6.50 5.60
N ARG A 92 5.11 5.65 6.29
CA ARG A 92 4.40 5.99 7.54
C ARG A 92 5.35 6.52 8.62
N LEU A 93 6.48 5.83 8.85
CA LEU A 93 7.49 6.24 9.81
C LEU A 93 8.17 7.56 9.39
N GLN A 94 8.47 7.74 8.11
CA GLN A 94 8.99 9.00 7.60
C GLN A 94 8.02 10.15 7.87
N GLU A 95 6.73 9.98 7.59
CA GLU A 95 5.71 11.00 7.88
C GLU A 95 5.59 11.31 9.38
N LEU A 96 5.73 10.31 10.25
CA LEU A 96 5.68 10.48 11.71
C LEU A 96 6.90 11.18 12.30
N TYR A 97 8.08 10.95 11.73
CA TYR A 97 9.36 11.39 12.32
C TYR A 97 10.09 12.47 11.51
N THR A 98 9.51 12.95 10.41
CA THR A 98 10.08 14.03 9.58
C THR A 98 9.32 15.35 9.76
N THR A 99 8.95 15.68 11.00
CA THR A 99 8.51 17.02 11.40
C THR A 99 9.70 17.77 12.01
N ASP A 100 10.12 18.81 11.28
CA ASP A 100 10.95 19.93 11.69
C ASP A 100 12.24 19.64 12.48
N GLY A 101 13.34 19.57 11.73
CA GLY A 101 14.44 20.52 11.91
C GLY A 101 15.26 20.51 13.21
N ALA A 102 15.02 19.69 14.22
CA ALA A 102 15.91 19.62 15.38
C ALA A 102 15.59 18.43 16.30
N SER A 103 15.89 17.19 15.89
CA SER A 103 16.33 16.12 16.81
C SER A 103 16.62 14.82 16.08
N ARG A 104 17.84 14.31 16.30
CA ARG A 104 18.36 13.06 15.74
C ARG A 104 17.51 11.86 16.18
N LYS A 105 17.18 11.01 15.21
CA LYS A 105 17.00 9.55 15.28
C LYS A 105 16.69 8.97 16.67
N LYS A 106 15.43 8.63 16.93
CA LYS A 106 15.12 7.50 17.83
C LYS A 106 14.83 6.27 16.99
N TYR A 107 15.86 5.47 16.75
CA TYR A 107 15.68 4.06 16.47
C TYR A 107 15.01 3.44 17.70
N ILE A 108 13.71 3.18 17.65
CA ILE A 108 13.12 2.15 18.50
C ILE A 108 13.29 0.83 17.75
N ARG A 109 14.48 0.26 17.91
CA ARG A 109 14.68 -1.17 17.70
C ARG A 109 13.82 -1.83 18.77
N ASN A 110 12.62 -2.30 18.43
CA ASN A 110 11.81 -3.07 19.37
C ASN A 110 12.45 -4.46 19.51
N GLN A 111 13.55 -4.53 20.24
CA GLN A 111 14.00 -5.75 20.90
C GLN A 111 13.52 -5.67 22.34
N ARG A 112 12.60 -6.58 22.71
CA ARG A 112 12.55 -7.18 24.05
C ARG A 112 11.81 -8.51 23.96
N SER A 113 12.62 -9.52 23.64
CA SER A 113 12.75 -10.80 24.36
C SER A 113 11.70 -11.13 25.42
N HIS A 114 11.16 -12.34 25.27
CA HIS A 114 10.64 -13.25 26.30
C HIS A 114 10.82 -12.81 27.77
N LYS A 115 9.69 -12.68 28.46
CA LYS A 115 9.50 -13.23 29.81
C LYS A 115 8.08 -13.77 29.90
N ILE A 116 7.92 -15.06 29.62
CA ILE A 116 6.87 -15.85 30.25
C ILE A 116 7.51 -16.32 31.56
N ASN A 117 7.06 -15.74 32.66
CA ASN A 117 7.22 -16.36 33.97
C ASN A 117 5.95 -17.18 34.18
N ASP A 118 6.08 -18.50 34.19
CA ASP A 118 5.31 -19.42 35.02
C ASP A 118 6.31 -20.40 35.65
#